data_AF-A0A357V6A7-F1
#
_entry.id   AF-A0A357V6A7-F1
#
_cell.length_a   1.000
_cell.length_b   1.000
_cell.length_c   1.000
_cell.angle_alpha   90.00
_cell.angle_beta   90.00
_cell.angle_gamma   90.00
#
_symmetry.space_group_name_H-M   'P 1'
#
loop_
_entity.id
_entity.type
_entity.pdbx_description
1 polymer ?
#
loop_
_entity_poly.entity_id
_entity_poly.type
_entity_poly.pdbx_seq_one_letter_code
_entity_poly.pdbx_strand_id
1 'polypeptide(L)'
;AKAAIYAILKFFDDAGRRWPLMISGTITDASGRTLSGQTAEAFYTSIAHANPISIGFNCALGVEELRPHVQAVATAASTYVSVYPNAGLPNEFGEYDDTPEHMAEHLADFARSGLINVVGGCCGTTP
;
A
#
# COMPACT_ATOMS: atom_id res chain seq x y z
N ALA A 1 -3.75 3.20 12.59
CA ALA A 1 -2.38 3.64 12.22
C ALA A 1 -1.74 4.54 13.28
N LYS A 2 -2.25 5.75 13.57
CA LYS A 2 -1.54 6.74 14.42
C LYS A 2 -1.16 6.26 15.83
N ALA A 3 -1.99 5.46 16.49
CA ALA A 3 -1.65 4.88 17.79
C ALA A 3 -0.44 3.92 17.72
N ALA A 4 -0.37 3.08 16.67
CA ALA A 4 0.79 2.21 16.44
C ALA A 4 2.05 3.01 16.10
N ILE A 5 1.91 4.06 15.28
CA ILE A 5 3.01 5.00 14.99
C ILE A 5 3.53 5.63 16.28
N TYR A 6 2.64 6.13 17.14
CA TYR A 6 3.03 6.72 18.42
C TYR A 6 3.80 5.72 19.29
N ALA A 7 3.30 4.48 19.42
CA ALA A 7 3.97 3.44 20.19
C ALA A 7 5.38 3.11 19.64
N ILE A 8 5.52 3.03 18.31
CA ILE A 8 6.81 2.77 17.65
C ILE A 8 7.78 3.93 17.87
N LEU A 9 7.34 5.17 17.69
CA LEU A 9 8.19 6.34 17.89
C LEU A 9 8.63 6.48 19.34
N LYS A 10 7.72 6.22 20.30
CA LYS A 10 8.07 6.16 21.72
C LYS A 10 9.14 5.11 21.99
N PHE A 11 9.02 3.92 21.41
CA PHE A 11 10.04 2.88 21.55
C PHE A 11 11.38 3.32 20.94
N PHE A 12 11.39 4.01 19.80
CA PHE A 12 12.62 4.54 19.20
C PHE A 12 13.34 5.53 20.13
N ASP A 13 12.58 6.40 20.80
CA ASP A 13 13.11 7.34 21.79
C ASP A 13 13.68 6.59 23.00
N ASP A 14 12.92 5.65 23.56
CA ASP A 14 13.33 4.85 24.73
C ASP A 14 14.57 3.97 24.42
N ALA A 15 14.72 3.50 23.18
CA ALA A 15 15.85 2.70 22.71
C ALA A 15 17.04 3.53 22.19
N GLY A 16 16.90 4.84 22.05
CA GLY A 16 17.94 5.73 21.49
C GLY A 16 18.31 5.42 20.04
N ARG A 17 17.42 4.76 19.27
CA ARG A 17 17.67 4.34 17.89
C ARG A 17 16.39 4.37 17.06
N ARG A 18 16.52 4.78 15.80
CA ARG A 18 15.45 4.73 14.81
C ARG A 18 15.67 3.57 13.83
N TRP A 19 14.60 2.83 13.54
CA TRP A 19 14.57 1.83 12.48
C TRP A 19 13.71 2.30 11.30
N PRO A 20 13.96 1.80 10.08
CA PRO A 20 13.10 2.08 8.94
C PRO A 20 11.67 1.61 9.23
N LEU A 21 10.70 2.50 9.02
CA LEU A 21 9.28 2.21 9.20
C LEU A 21 8.60 2.17 7.84
N MET A 22 8.03 1.02 7.48
CA MET A 22 7.14 0.89 6.32
C MET A 22 5.69 0.96 6.82
N ILE A 23 4.85 1.71 6.13
CA ILE A 23 3.43 1.80 6.45
C ILE A 23 2.63 1.42 5.22
N SER A 24 1.73 0.45 5.36
CA SER A 24 0.79 0.08 4.30
C SER A 24 -0.63 0.29 4.80
N GLY A 25 -1.44 0.97 3.99
CA GLY A 25 -2.88 1.10 4.20
C GLY A 25 -3.65 0.08 3.35
N THR A 26 -4.95 0.00 3.58
CA THR A 26 -5.86 -0.77 2.72
C THR A 26 -6.99 0.15 2.29
N ILE A 27 -7.18 0.26 0.98
CA ILE A 27 -8.38 0.86 0.38
C ILE A 27 -9.43 -0.23 0.32
N THR A 28 -10.60 0.00 0.94
CA THR A 28 -11.50 -1.11 1.29
C THR A 28 -12.38 -1.58 0.15
N ASP A 29 -12.68 -0.72 -0.81
CA ASP A 29 -13.55 -1.03 -1.95
C ASP A 29 -13.40 0.03 -3.06
N ALA A 30 -14.21 -0.11 -4.11
CA ALA A 30 -14.27 0.79 -5.26
C ALA A 30 -14.64 2.25 -4.92
N SER A 31 -15.04 2.57 -3.68
CA SER A 31 -15.20 3.97 -3.23
C SER A 31 -13.86 4.72 -3.16
N GLY A 32 -12.75 3.99 -3.19
CA GLY A 32 -11.41 4.54 -3.23
C GLY A 32 -10.94 5.13 -1.90
N ARG A 33 -11.51 4.64 -0.78
CA ARG A 33 -11.21 5.13 0.57
C ARG A 33 -10.75 4.01 1.49
N THR A 34 -10.03 4.38 2.54
CA THR A 34 -9.79 3.49 3.69
C THR A 34 -11.10 3.27 4.46
N LEU A 35 -11.12 2.27 5.35
CA LEU A 35 -12.29 2.00 6.21
C LEU A 35 -12.73 3.24 7.03
N SER A 36 -11.80 4.10 7.39
CA SER A 36 -12.07 5.35 8.10
C SER A 36 -12.41 6.53 7.17
N GLY A 37 -12.66 6.26 5.89
CA GLY A 37 -13.11 7.25 4.90
C GLY A 37 -12.01 8.12 4.29
N GLN A 38 -10.73 7.83 4.50
CA GLN A 38 -9.63 8.66 3.97
C GLN A 38 -9.32 8.30 2.52
N THR A 39 -9.05 9.30 1.68
CA THR A 39 -8.41 9.06 0.37
C THR A 39 -6.95 8.64 0.56
N ALA A 40 -6.30 8.18 -0.50
CA ALA A 40 -4.88 7.80 -0.47
C ALA A 40 -3.96 8.94 0.00
N GLU A 41 -4.15 10.15 -0.52
CA GLU A 41 -3.38 11.34 -0.17
C GLU A 41 -3.68 11.79 1.26
N ALA A 42 -4.95 11.75 1.66
CA ALA A 42 -5.36 12.10 3.02
C ALA A 42 -4.79 11.12 4.05
N PHE A 43 -4.72 9.83 3.70
CA PHE A 43 -4.08 8.82 4.53
C PHE A 43 -2.61 9.16 4.72
N TYR A 44 -1.82 9.30 3.64
CA TYR A 44 -0.40 9.67 3.73
C TYR A 44 -0.18 10.97 4.52
N THR A 45 -0.90 12.04 4.19
CA THR A 45 -0.79 13.34 4.87
C THR A 45 -0.99 13.19 6.38
N SER A 46 -1.96 12.36 6.80
CA SER A 46 -2.26 12.17 8.22
C SER A 46 -1.18 11.41 9.01
N ILE A 47 -0.29 10.68 8.33
CA ILE A 47 0.78 9.86 8.93
C ILE A 47 2.19 10.28 8.52
N ALA A 48 2.38 11.28 7.65
CA ALA A 48 3.68 11.71 7.15
C ALA A 48 4.67 12.09 8.26
N HIS A 49 4.17 12.61 9.39
CA HIS A 49 4.94 12.88 10.61
C HIS A 49 5.69 11.66 11.18
N ALA A 50 5.29 10.44 10.79
CA ALA A 50 5.99 9.22 11.14
C ALA A 50 7.34 9.06 10.43
N ASN A 51 7.63 9.89 9.41
CA ASN A 51 8.80 9.81 8.54
C ASN A 51 9.14 8.36 8.10
N PRO A 52 8.20 7.68 7.41
CA PRO A 52 8.40 6.30 6.97
C PRO A 52 9.38 6.23 5.81
N ILE A 53 10.07 5.09 5.67
CA ILE A 53 10.90 4.80 4.49
C ILE A 53 10.03 4.46 3.27
N SER A 54 8.82 3.94 3.49
CA SER A 54 7.84 3.76 2.43
C SER A 54 6.40 3.88 2.91
N ILE A 55 5.53 4.31 2.00
CA ILE A 55 4.07 4.30 2.13
C ILE A 55 3.47 3.46 1.01
N GLY A 56 2.37 2.77 1.26
CA GLY A 56 1.76 1.95 0.23
C GLY A 56 0.38 1.45 0.54
N PHE A 57 -0.07 0.54 -0.33
CA PHE A 57 -1.33 -0.16 -0.19
C PHE A 57 -1.16 -1.66 -0.35
N ASN A 58 -1.94 -2.41 0.42
CA ASN A 58 -2.01 -3.87 0.34
C ASN A 58 -3.45 -4.36 0.52
N CYS A 59 -3.71 -5.55 -0.02
CA CYS A 59 -4.98 -6.26 0.12
C CYS A 59 -6.19 -5.52 -0.47
N ALA A 60 -7.37 -6.12 -0.26
CA ALA A 60 -8.72 -5.71 -0.65
C ALA A 60 -8.97 -5.57 -2.16
N LEU A 61 -8.02 -4.99 -2.89
CA LEU A 61 -8.13 -4.67 -4.30
C LEU A 61 -7.07 -5.44 -5.11
N GLY A 62 -7.41 -5.70 -6.38
CA GLY A 62 -6.48 -6.23 -7.38
C GLY A 62 -5.49 -5.17 -7.85
N VAL A 63 -4.65 -5.55 -8.81
CA VAL A 63 -3.58 -4.67 -9.31
C VAL A 63 -4.15 -3.48 -10.09
N GLU A 64 -5.19 -3.69 -10.91
CA GLU A 64 -5.80 -2.64 -11.70
C GLU A 64 -6.48 -1.58 -10.83
N GLU A 65 -7.28 -2.00 -9.85
CA GLU A 65 -8.05 -1.10 -8.99
C GLU A 65 -7.14 -0.31 -8.05
N LEU A 66 -5.96 -0.83 -7.71
CA LEU A 66 -4.99 -0.09 -6.91
C LEU A 66 -4.26 1.01 -7.68
N ARG A 67 -4.19 0.95 -9.01
CA ARG A 67 -3.43 1.92 -9.83
C ARG A 67 -3.73 3.39 -9.51
N PRO A 68 -5.00 3.87 -9.49
CA PRO A 68 -5.27 5.27 -9.19
C PRO A 68 -4.82 5.68 -7.77
N HIS A 69 -4.91 4.78 -6.80
CA HIS A 69 -4.52 5.06 -5.42
C HIS A 69 -3.00 5.10 -5.25
N VAL A 70 -2.29 4.21 -5.95
CA VAL A 70 -0.82 4.21 -6.03
C VAL A 70 -0.34 5.49 -6.73
N GLN A 71 -0.97 5.89 -7.83
CA GLN A 71 -0.64 7.15 -8.53
C GLN A 71 -0.83 8.37 -7.63
N ALA A 72 -1.97 8.43 -6.93
CA ALA A 72 -2.30 9.49 -5.99
C ALA A 72 -1.23 9.62 -4.88
N VAL A 73 -0.89 8.50 -4.23
CA VAL A 73 0.12 8.53 -3.17
C VAL A 73 1.53 8.79 -3.71
N ALA A 74 1.89 8.26 -4.87
CA ALA A 74 3.19 8.51 -5.51
C ALA A 74 3.39 9.99 -5.86
N THR A 75 2.31 10.69 -6.19
CA THR A 75 2.34 12.13 -6.47
C THR A 75 2.48 12.96 -5.19
N ALA A 76 1.82 12.53 -4.10
CA ALA A 76 1.78 13.27 -2.84
C ALA A 76 2.97 12.96 -1.91
N ALA A 77 3.55 11.76 -1.99
CA ALA A 77 4.54 11.26 -1.05
C ALA A 77 5.95 11.74 -1.39
N SER A 78 6.71 12.09 -0.36
CA SER A 78 8.15 12.37 -0.45
C SER A 78 9.02 11.16 -0.06
N THR A 79 8.40 9.98 -0.01
CA THR A 79 9.00 8.72 0.44
C THR A 79 8.76 7.64 -0.61
N TYR A 80 9.41 6.49 -0.49
CA TYR A 80 9.22 5.39 -1.44
C TYR A 80 7.79 4.86 -1.40
N VAL A 81 7.32 4.33 -2.52
CA VAL A 81 5.98 3.76 -2.65
C VAL A 81 6.05 2.24 -2.72
N SER A 82 5.24 1.57 -1.91
CA SER A 82 5.10 0.11 -1.93
C SER A 82 3.70 -0.31 -2.38
N VAL A 83 3.59 -1.45 -3.09
CA VAL A 83 2.29 -2.02 -3.46
C VAL A 83 2.30 -3.54 -3.29
N TYR A 84 1.22 -4.08 -2.72
CA TYR A 84 1.02 -5.51 -2.52
C TYR A 84 -0.43 -5.89 -2.87
N PRO A 85 -0.81 -5.90 -4.16
CA PRO A 85 -2.17 -6.22 -4.61
C PRO A 85 -2.57 -7.65 -4.25
N ASN A 86 -3.88 -7.90 -4.16
CA ASN A 86 -4.41 -9.26 -4.26
C ASN A 86 -4.29 -9.77 -5.70
N ALA A 87 -4.41 -11.09 -5.90
CA ALA A 87 -4.61 -11.68 -7.23
C ALA A 87 -6.05 -11.46 -7.72
N GLY A 88 -6.44 -10.19 -7.86
CA GLY A 88 -7.78 -9.76 -8.20
C GLY A 88 -8.70 -9.62 -6.98
N LEU A 89 -9.96 -9.29 -7.24
CA LEU A 89 -11.01 -9.34 -6.23
C LEU A 89 -11.44 -10.80 -5.99
N PRO A 90 -11.78 -11.18 -4.75
CA PRO A 90 -12.28 -12.53 -4.49
C PRO A 90 -13.60 -12.76 -5.24
N ASN A 91 -13.72 -13.88 -5.93
CA ASN A 91 -14.93 -14.27 -6.64
C ASN A 91 -16.02 -14.81 -5.67
N GLU A 92 -17.17 -15.23 -6.20
CA GLU A 92 -18.31 -15.71 -5.39
C GLU A 92 -17.98 -16.96 -4.55
N PHE A 93 -16.91 -17.68 -4.89
CA PHE A 93 -16.40 -18.84 -4.14
C PHE A 93 -15.27 -18.48 -3.18
N GLY A 94 -14.87 -17.20 -3.12
CA GLY A 94 -13.75 -16.72 -2.30
C GLY A 94 -12.38 -17.02 -2.90
N GLU A 95 -12.32 -17.39 -4.18
CA GLU A 95 -11.09 -17.66 -4.93
C GLU A 95 -10.60 -16.39 -5.65
N TYR A 96 -9.38 -16.43 -6.17
CA TYR A 96 -8.69 -15.32 -6.81
C TYR A 96 -8.33 -15.69 -8.24
N ASP A 97 -8.82 -14.92 -9.21
CA ASP A 97 -8.80 -15.29 -10.63
C ASP A 97 -7.67 -14.63 -11.43
N ASP A 98 -6.99 -13.60 -10.91
CA ASP A 98 -5.87 -12.98 -11.63
C ASP A 98 -4.68 -13.94 -11.71
N THR A 99 -4.08 -14.04 -12.90
CA THR A 99 -2.90 -14.89 -13.10
C THR A 99 -1.61 -14.16 -12.72
N PRO A 100 -0.51 -14.89 -12.42
CA PRO A 100 0.80 -14.29 -12.18
C PRO A 100 1.26 -13.38 -13.33
N GLU A 101 0.99 -13.76 -14.59
CA GLU A 101 1.36 -12.97 -15.78
C GLU A 101 0.61 -11.65 -15.83
N HIS A 102 -0.70 -11.67 -15.55
CA HIS A 102 -1.52 -10.47 -15.50
C HIS A 102 -1.01 -9.50 -14.43
N MET A 103 -0.77 -9.99 -13.21
CA MET A 103 -0.22 -9.17 -12.13
C MET A 103 1.17 -8.61 -12.49
N ALA A 104 2.04 -9.44 -13.05
CA ALA A 104 3.40 -9.04 -13.42
C ALA A 104 3.40 -7.95 -14.50
N GLU A 105 2.52 -8.03 -15.49
CA GLU A 105 2.37 -7.02 -16.54
C GLU A 105 2.02 -5.64 -15.97
N HIS A 106 1.00 -5.58 -15.11
CA HIS A 106 0.57 -4.32 -14.51
C HIS A 106 1.59 -3.76 -13.50
N LEU A 107 2.21 -4.62 -12.70
CA LEU A 107 3.27 -4.19 -11.78
C LEU A 107 4.51 -3.68 -12.54
N ALA A 108 4.83 -4.27 -13.69
CA ALA A 108 5.87 -3.75 -14.57
C ALA A 108 5.52 -2.37 -15.15
N ASP A 109 4.25 -2.13 -15.51
CA ASP A 109 3.77 -0.79 -15.91
C ASP A 109 3.93 0.23 -14.78
N PHE A 110 3.56 -0.12 -13.54
CA PHE A 110 3.69 0.77 -12.39
C PHE A 110 5.14 1.17 -12.16
N ALA A 111 6.05 0.20 -12.25
CA ALA A 111 7.49 0.42 -12.08
C ALA A 111 8.06 1.31 -13.20
N ARG A 112 7.71 1.04 -14.47
CA ARG A 112 8.14 1.86 -15.62
C ARG A 112 7.59 3.28 -15.57
N SER A 113 6.38 3.44 -15.03
CA SER A 113 5.74 4.74 -14.80
C SER A 113 6.28 5.48 -13.57
N GLY A 114 7.24 4.90 -12.84
CA GLY A 114 7.86 5.51 -11.67
C GLY A 114 6.94 5.60 -10.45
N LEU A 115 5.88 4.79 -10.39
CA LEU A 115 4.87 4.85 -9.34
C LEU A 115 5.23 4.07 -8.08
N ILE A 116 6.09 3.05 -8.22
CA ILE A 116 6.43 2.12 -7.13
C ILE A 116 7.93 1.91 -7.03
N ASN A 117 8.37 1.57 -5.82
CA ASN A 117 9.75 1.24 -5.48
C ASN A 117 9.86 -0.16 -4.84
N VAL A 118 8.78 -0.62 -4.20
CA VAL A 118 8.69 -1.95 -3.58
C VAL A 118 7.42 -2.62 -4.07
N VAL A 119 7.54 -3.90 -4.44
CA VAL A 119 6.42 -4.70 -4.93
C VAL A 119 6.36 -6.03 -4.19
N GLY A 120 5.16 -6.54 -4.02
CA GLY A 120 4.92 -7.93 -3.65
C GLY A 120 3.47 -8.31 -3.93
N GLY A 121 2.96 -9.30 -3.23
CA GLY A 121 1.59 -9.77 -3.36
C GLY A 121 0.92 -9.94 -2.00
N CYS A 122 -0.42 -9.92 -1.98
CA CYS A 122 -1.23 -10.20 -0.81
C CYS A 122 -2.07 -11.46 -1.04
N CYS A 123 -3.37 -11.44 -0.77
CA CYS A 123 -4.22 -12.62 -0.87
C CYS A 123 -4.31 -13.14 -2.31
N GLY A 124 -4.27 -14.46 -2.48
CA GLY A 124 -4.31 -15.13 -3.78
C GLY A 124 -2.97 -15.19 -4.53
N THR A 125 -1.96 -14.43 -4.11
CA THR A 125 -0.64 -14.45 -4.77
C THR A 125 0.18 -15.69 -4.35
N THR A 126 1.00 -16.21 -5.27
CA THR A 126 1.79 -17.44 -5.07
C THR A 126 3.26 -17.26 -5.52
N PRO A 127 4.19 -18.12 -5.06
CA PRO A 127 5.61 -18.08 -5.44
C PRO A 127 5.90 -18.32 -6.92
#